data_AF-A0A970PJQ1-F1
#
_entry.id   AF-A0A970PJQ1-F1
#
_cell.length_a   1.000
_cell.length_b   1.000
_cell.length_c   1.000
_cell.angle_alpha   90.00
_cell.angle_beta   90.00
_cell.angle_gamma   90.00
#
_symmetry.space_group_name_H-M   'P 1'
#
loop_
_entity.id
_entity.type
_entity.pdbx_description
1 polymer ?
#
loop_
_entity_poly.entity_id
_entity_poly.type
_entity_poly.pdbx_seq_one_letter_code
_entity_poly.pdbx_strand_id
1 'polypeptide(L)'
;MKNQLLRELESYIEKHLKDDIIINENNTMEYLMPMRSAFRIDKALKDEALPADKSQDDSKWLEKFRKKTVAKVEEGEDDLYSRCLVSDEEGLEDYINKEKSNETFTTKLLLYIDKSKLSDAEIYKKAGIDRRHFSKIRCDKYYQPKKATAIALCMALKLNIVETLEILGTAGYSLSSSDTGDLVVKFCIERGIYDLIEVNEALDYFGQKLLGVV
;
A
#
# COMPACT_ATOMS: atom_id res chain seq x y z
N MET A 1 9.68 19.38 -29.55
CA MET A 1 9.37 19.57 -28.12
C MET A 1 9.39 18.26 -27.33
N LYS A 2 8.81 17.13 -27.81
CA LYS A 2 8.80 15.84 -27.11
C LYS A 2 10.17 15.31 -26.63
N ASN A 3 11.24 15.49 -27.41
CA ASN A 3 12.58 14.98 -27.05
C ASN A 3 13.27 15.73 -25.89
N GLN A 4 12.86 16.96 -25.58
CA GLN A 4 13.49 17.73 -24.51
C GLN A 4 12.93 17.34 -23.15
N LEU A 5 11.60 17.21 -23.03
CA LEU A 5 10.95 16.72 -21.82
C LEU A 5 11.42 15.31 -21.44
N LEU A 6 11.56 14.41 -22.43
CA LEU A 6 12.04 13.05 -22.20
C LEU A 6 13.47 13.01 -21.64
N ARG A 7 14.39 13.80 -22.20
CA ARG A 7 15.77 13.89 -21.69
C ARG A 7 15.83 14.49 -20.28
N GLU A 8 14.99 15.48 -20.01
CA GLU A 8 14.90 16.07 -18.68
C GLU A 8 14.33 15.09 -17.64
N LEU A 9 13.34 14.28 -18.04
CA LEU A 9 12.79 13.19 -17.23
C LEU A 9 13.83 12.11 -16.92
N GLU A 10 14.55 11.62 -17.94
CA GLU A 10 15.61 10.62 -17.78
C GLU A 10 16.69 11.12 -16.81
N SER A 11 17.15 12.37 -16.97
CA SER A 11 18.14 12.97 -16.07
C SER A 11 17.62 13.15 -14.64
N TYR A 12 16.33 13.43 -14.45
CA TYR A 12 15.71 13.58 -13.14
C TYR A 12 15.63 12.23 -12.40
N ILE A 13 15.18 11.19 -13.10
CA ILE A 13 15.09 9.83 -12.55
C ILE A 13 16.46 9.34 -12.07
N GLU A 14 17.51 9.54 -12.86
CA GLU A 14 18.88 9.15 -12.50
C GLU A 14 19.42 9.87 -11.25
N LYS A 15 19.05 11.12 -11.02
CA LYS A 15 19.47 11.88 -9.84
C LYS A 15 18.76 11.36 -8.60
N HIS A 16 17.45 11.22 -8.66
CA HIS A 16 16.65 10.79 -7.52
C HIS A 16 16.77 9.29 -7.20
N LEU A 17 17.31 8.46 -8.11
CA LEU A 17 17.75 7.10 -7.80
C LEU A 17 19.04 7.05 -6.95
N LYS A 18 19.90 8.08 -7.02
CA LYS A 18 21.20 8.11 -6.33
C LYS A 18 21.12 8.73 -4.94
N ASP A 19 20.19 9.66 -4.73
CA ASP A 19 20.07 10.39 -3.46
C ASP A 19 19.69 9.46 -2.28
N ASP A 20 19.00 8.33 -2.54
CA ASP A 20 18.66 7.33 -1.52
C ASP A 20 19.74 6.25 -1.32
N ILE A 21 20.79 6.20 -2.16
CA ILE A 21 21.93 5.27 -1.98
C ILE A 21 22.89 5.78 -0.90
N ILE A 22 22.85 7.07 -0.55
CA ILE A 22 23.73 7.67 0.47
C ILE A 22 22.97 7.92 1.79
N ILE A 23 22.19 6.96 2.28
CA ILE A 23 21.96 6.77 3.72
C ILE A 23 21.78 5.26 3.99
N ASN A 24 22.87 4.49 4.06
CA ASN A 24 23.14 3.54 5.17
C ASN A 24 24.50 2.81 5.06
N GLU A 25 25.62 3.52 4.91
CA GLU A 25 26.94 2.85 5.06
C GLU A 25 27.29 2.55 6.54
N ASN A 26 26.45 2.91 7.51
CA ASN A 26 26.71 2.69 8.94
C ASN A 26 25.75 1.74 9.65
N ASN A 27 25.02 0.87 8.93
CA ASN A 27 24.31 -0.23 9.60
C ASN A 27 24.40 -1.58 8.88
N THR A 28 25.61 -1.95 8.47
CA THR A 28 25.98 -3.36 8.31
C THR A 28 26.32 -3.94 9.69
N MET A 29 25.29 -4.17 10.51
CA MET A 29 25.40 -5.05 11.69
C MET A 29 24.38 -6.18 11.59
N GLU A 30 24.86 -7.26 10.94
CA GLU A 30 24.72 -8.65 11.37
C GLU A 30 23.32 -9.16 11.75
N TYR A 31 22.49 -9.45 10.74
CA TYR A 31 21.44 -10.47 10.85
C TYR A 31 21.46 -11.40 9.64
N LEU A 32 22.40 -12.35 9.67
CA LEU A 32 22.29 -13.57 8.86
C LEU A 32 21.69 -14.66 9.73
N MET A 33 20.37 -14.88 9.65
CA MET A 33 19.84 -16.19 10.03
C MET A 33 20.28 -17.21 8.98
N PRO A 34 20.94 -18.32 9.34
CA PRO A 34 21.24 -19.36 8.38
C PRO A 34 19.94 -20.05 7.95
N MET A 35 19.54 -19.87 6.68
CA MET A 35 18.58 -20.77 6.04
C MET A 35 19.14 -22.19 6.09
N ARG A 36 18.41 -23.13 6.71
CA ARG A 36 18.66 -24.56 6.54
C ARG A 36 18.54 -24.88 5.06
N SER A 37 19.66 -25.12 4.41
CA SER A 37 19.73 -25.48 3.01
C SER A 37 18.97 -26.79 2.75
N ALA A 38 18.15 -26.76 1.71
CA ALA A 38 17.63 -27.97 1.09
C ALA A 38 18.81 -28.75 0.48
N PHE A 39 19.39 -29.68 1.24
CA PHE A 39 20.28 -30.70 0.70
C PHE A 39 19.45 -31.92 0.33
N ARG A 40 19.19 -32.08 -0.97
CA ARG A 40 18.84 -33.37 -1.57
C ARG A 40 20.14 -34.06 -1.98
N ILE A 41 20.46 -35.20 -1.38
CA ILE A 41 21.25 -36.28 -2.02
C ILE A 41 20.66 -37.62 -1.61
N ASP A 42 20.30 -38.41 -2.61
CA ASP A 42 19.67 -39.72 -2.58
C ASP A 42 20.55 -40.82 -1.97
N LYS A 43 19.93 -41.79 -1.29
CA LYS A 43 20.42 -43.17 -1.29
C LYS A 43 19.29 -44.17 -1.01
N ALA A 44 19.18 -45.11 -1.93
CA ALA A 44 18.11 -46.07 -2.10
C ALA A 44 18.02 -47.16 -1.02
N LEU A 45 16.82 -47.77 -1.00
CA LEU A 45 16.49 -49.20 -0.82
C LEU A 45 15.71 -49.63 0.43
N LYS A 46 14.56 -50.25 0.11
CA LYS A 46 13.70 -51.21 0.84
C LYS A 46 12.54 -50.62 1.64
N ASP A 47 11.30 -51.08 1.51
CA ASP A 47 10.63 -52.04 0.64
C ASP A 47 9.11 -51.74 0.75
N GLU A 48 8.37 -52.03 -0.31
CA GLU A 48 6.95 -52.46 -0.34
C GLU A 48 5.89 -51.79 0.58
N ALA A 49 4.98 -51.01 -0.03
CA ALA A 49 3.53 -51.30 -0.11
C ALA A 49 2.71 -50.03 -0.44
N LEU A 50 2.15 -49.97 -1.65
CA LEU A 50 0.91 -49.23 -1.97
C LEU A 50 -0.29 -50.15 -1.65
N PRO A 51 -1.57 -49.71 -1.58
CA PRO A 51 -2.14 -48.36 -1.74
C PRO A 51 -3.24 -48.03 -0.69
N ALA A 52 -3.77 -46.81 -0.68
CA ALA A 52 -5.22 -46.55 -0.65
C ALA A 52 -5.54 -45.05 -0.58
N ASP A 53 -6.33 -44.64 -1.57
CA ASP A 53 -7.22 -43.49 -1.58
C ASP A 53 -7.89 -43.22 -0.22
N LYS A 54 -7.83 -41.95 0.22
CA LYS A 54 -8.91 -41.24 0.93
C LYS A 54 -8.48 -39.80 1.17
N SER A 55 -9.22 -38.90 0.52
CA SER A 55 -9.62 -37.57 1.02
C SER A 55 -9.19 -37.31 2.46
N GLN A 56 -8.25 -36.39 2.65
CA GLN A 56 -7.81 -36.01 3.99
C GLN A 56 -7.92 -34.49 4.13
N ASP A 57 -8.97 -34.11 4.85
CA ASP A 57 -9.34 -32.77 5.27
C ASP A 57 -8.14 -31.89 5.67
N ASP A 58 -7.91 -30.82 4.90
CA ASP A 58 -7.02 -29.70 5.26
C ASP A 58 -7.49 -28.95 6.53
N SER A 59 -8.66 -29.32 7.06
CA SER A 59 -9.25 -28.84 8.32
C SER A 59 -8.44 -29.25 9.56
N LYS A 60 -7.45 -30.14 9.44
CA LYS A 60 -6.62 -30.60 10.58
C LYS A 60 -5.60 -29.57 11.07
N TRP A 61 -5.23 -28.59 10.24
CA TRP A 61 -4.39 -27.47 10.67
C TRP A 61 -5.18 -26.48 11.56
N LEU A 62 -6.47 -26.30 11.28
CA LEU A 62 -7.37 -25.40 12.03
C LEU A 62 -7.86 -26.00 13.38
N GLU A 63 -7.80 -27.32 13.54
CA GLU A 63 -8.10 -27.98 14.83
C GLU A 63 -7.09 -27.65 15.94
N LYS A 64 -5.83 -27.37 15.60
CA LYS A 64 -4.81 -26.96 16.58
C LYS A 64 -5.10 -25.58 17.18
N PHE A 65 -5.81 -24.72 16.45
CA PHE A 65 -6.21 -23.40 16.93
C PHE A 65 -7.60 -23.39 17.57
N ARG A 66 -8.50 -24.29 17.14
CA ARG A 66 -9.89 -24.36 17.63
C ARG A 66 -10.07 -25.15 18.93
N LYS A 67 -9.10 -25.98 19.34
CA LYS A 67 -9.18 -26.74 20.61
C LYS A 67 -9.03 -25.91 21.89
N LYS A 68 -8.79 -24.60 21.81
CA LYS A 68 -8.54 -23.76 22.99
C LYS A 68 -9.70 -22.83 23.40
N THR A 69 -10.94 -23.05 22.94
CA THR A 69 -12.05 -22.16 23.34
C THR A 69 -13.33 -22.82 23.84
N VAL A 70 -13.55 -24.13 23.71
CA VAL A 70 -14.81 -24.73 24.22
C VAL A 70 -14.65 -26.18 24.71
N ALA A 71 -14.23 -26.37 25.95
CA ALA A 71 -14.63 -27.50 26.79
C ALA A 71 -14.43 -27.13 28.26
N LYS A 72 -15.46 -27.38 29.06
CA LYS A 72 -15.84 -26.70 30.29
C LYS A 72 -15.47 -27.56 31.51
N VAL A 73 -14.72 -26.95 32.44
CA VAL A 73 -14.77 -27.06 33.92
C VAL A 73 -14.63 -28.46 34.55
N GLU A 74 -13.57 -28.68 35.35
CA GLU A 74 -13.64 -28.87 36.81
C GLU A 74 -12.22 -28.89 37.44
N GLU A 75 -12.08 -28.03 38.46
CA GLU A 75 -11.17 -27.99 39.61
C GLU A 75 -9.65 -28.22 39.47
N GLY A 76 -8.88 -27.20 39.88
CA GLY A 76 -7.53 -27.36 40.43
C GLY A 76 -6.43 -26.60 39.69
N GLU A 77 -6.10 -25.42 40.21
CA GLU A 77 -4.77 -24.78 40.18
C GLU A 77 -4.05 -24.66 38.82
N ASP A 78 -4.30 -23.54 38.11
CA ASP A 78 -3.24 -22.62 37.66
C ASP A 78 -3.87 -21.45 36.85
N ASP A 79 -4.58 -20.57 37.56
CA ASP A 79 -5.27 -19.37 37.07
C ASP A 79 -4.35 -18.20 36.70
N LEU A 80 -3.08 -18.45 36.35
CA LEU A 80 -2.11 -17.38 36.08
C LEU A 80 -1.93 -17.07 34.59
N TYR A 81 -2.24 -18.03 33.70
CA TYR A 81 -1.98 -17.85 32.26
C TYR A 81 -3.17 -17.24 31.49
N SER A 82 -4.38 -17.25 32.07
CA SER A 82 -5.59 -16.77 31.41
C SER A 82 -5.98 -15.33 31.78
N ARG A 83 -5.40 -14.78 32.85
CA ARG A 83 -5.60 -13.37 33.27
C ARG A 83 -4.70 -12.40 32.49
N CYS A 84 -3.60 -12.88 31.90
CA CYS A 84 -2.54 -12.04 31.34
C CYS A 84 -2.84 -11.51 29.93
N LEU A 85 -3.74 -12.14 29.17
CA LEU A 85 -4.05 -11.72 27.79
C LEU A 85 -5.14 -10.64 27.69
N VAL A 86 -5.84 -10.35 28.80
CA VAL A 86 -6.97 -9.41 28.80
C VAL A 86 -6.51 -7.97 29.05
N SER A 87 -5.28 -7.77 29.55
CA SER A 87 -4.74 -6.45 29.89
C SER A 87 -4.09 -5.71 28.71
N ASP A 88 -3.63 -6.44 27.69
CA ASP A 88 -2.87 -5.85 26.57
C ASP A 88 -3.77 -5.41 25.40
N GLU A 89 -4.95 -6.02 25.21
CA GLU A 89 -5.87 -5.62 24.13
C GLU A 89 -6.58 -4.28 24.41
N GLU A 90 -7.00 -4.03 25.66
CA GLU A 90 -7.56 -2.73 26.06
C GLU A 90 -6.55 -1.60 25.87
N GLY A 91 -5.26 -1.84 26.20
CA GLY A 91 -4.18 -0.87 25.99
C GLY A 91 -3.88 -0.59 24.51
N LEU A 92 -3.98 -1.61 23.64
CA LEU A 92 -3.80 -1.45 22.20
C LEU A 92 -4.96 -0.69 21.57
N GLU A 93 -6.21 -1.01 21.94
CA GLU A 93 -7.39 -0.30 21.46
C GLU A 93 -7.38 1.17 21.89
N ASP A 94 -7.02 1.47 23.15
CA ASP A 94 -6.87 2.83 23.65
C ASP A 94 -5.75 3.61 22.94
N TYR A 95 -4.61 2.97 22.69
CA TYR A 95 -3.52 3.57 21.93
C TYR A 95 -3.94 3.90 20.49
N ILE A 96 -4.60 2.96 19.82
CA ILE A 96 -5.11 3.16 18.45
C ILE A 96 -6.14 4.30 18.45
N ASN A 97 -7.09 4.31 19.37
CA ASN A 97 -8.11 5.36 19.43
C ASN A 97 -7.53 6.75 19.72
N LYS A 98 -6.43 6.81 20.47
CA LYS A 98 -5.71 8.06 20.77
C LYS A 98 -4.89 8.58 19.60
N GLU A 99 -4.17 7.70 18.89
CA GLU A 99 -3.24 8.08 17.82
C GLU A 99 -3.90 8.12 16.43
N LYS A 100 -5.04 7.46 16.24
CA LYS A 100 -5.73 7.42 14.95
C LYS A 100 -6.29 8.80 14.61
N SER A 101 -5.66 9.44 13.62
CA SER A 101 -6.18 10.66 13.04
C SER A 101 -7.58 10.41 12.46
N ASN A 102 -8.51 11.32 12.77
CA ASN A 102 -9.87 11.31 12.23
C ASN A 102 -9.93 11.80 10.77
N GLU A 103 -8.81 12.27 10.23
CA GLU A 103 -8.68 12.78 8.87
C GLU A 103 -8.55 11.63 7.88
N THR A 104 -9.58 11.43 7.07
CA THR A 104 -9.56 10.45 5.99
C THR A 104 -9.24 11.11 4.65
N PHE A 105 -8.82 10.29 3.67
CA PHE A 105 -8.58 10.73 2.30
C PHE A 105 -9.77 11.53 1.74
N THR A 106 -10.99 11.00 1.87
CA THR A 106 -12.21 11.68 1.41
C THR A 106 -12.38 13.05 2.06
N THR A 107 -12.11 13.14 3.37
CA THR A 107 -12.26 14.39 4.12
C THR A 107 -11.27 15.46 3.63
N LYS A 108 -10.00 15.10 3.43
CA LYS A 108 -8.99 16.01 2.87
C LYS A 108 -9.28 16.37 1.42
N LEU A 109 -9.68 15.39 0.61
CA LEU A 109 -10.03 15.62 -0.79
C LEU A 109 -11.12 16.68 -0.91
N LEU A 110 -12.22 16.54 -0.17
CA LEU A 110 -13.32 17.50 -0.19
C LEU A 110 -12.88 18.90 0.24
N LEU A 111 -12.00 18.99 1.24
CA LEU A 111 -11.43 20.25 1.67
C LEU A 111 -10.60 20.94 0.57
N TYR A 112 -9.82 20.19 -0.21
CA TYR A 112 -9.10 20.74 -1.36
C TYR A 112 -10.04 21.10 -2.53
N ILE A 113 -11.11 20.32 -2.73
CA ILE A 113 -12.15 20.65 -3.71
C ILE A 113 -12.79 22.00 -3.37
N ASP A 114 -13.21 22.18 -2.12
CA ASP A 114 -13.82 23.43 -1.65
C ASP A 114 -12.85 24.62 -1.78
N LYS A 115 -11.56 24.42 -1.49
CA LYS A 115 -10.50 25.43 -1.70
C LYS A 115 -10.31 25.79 -3.18
N SER A 116 -10.36 24.80 -4.08
CA SER A 116 -10.15 24.98 -5.51
C SER A 116 -11.32 25.68 -6.22
N LYS A 117 -12.52 25.71 -5.59
CA LYS A 117 -13.77 26.24 -6.15
C LYS A 117 -14.19 25.61 -7.48
N LEU A 118 -13.65 24.43 -7.81
CA LEU A 118 -14.01 23.67 -9.01
C LEU A 118 -15.27 22.85 -8.73
N SER A 119 -16.08 22.64 -9.76
CA SER A 119 -17.20 21.72 -9.65
C SER A 119 -16.71 20.27 -9.60
N ASP A 120 -17.39 19.42 -8.81
CA ASP A 120 -17.15 17.97 -8.79
C ASP A 120 -17.08 17.38 -10.20
N ALA A 121 -17.94 17.89 -11.11
CA ALA A 121 -18.00 17.50 -12.51
C ALA A 121 -16.73 17.76 -13.30
N GLU A 122 -16.05 18.86 -13.03
CA GLU A 122 -14.77 19.17 -13.67
C GLU A 122 -13.64 18.31 -13.11
N ILE A 123 -13.66 18.05 -11.81
CA ILE A 123 -12.59 17.31 -11.12
C ILE A 123 -12.54 15.87 -11.62
N TYR A 124 -13.65 15.12 -11.57
CA TYR A 124 -13.60 13.72 -12.01
C TYR A 124 -13.34 13.59 -13.52
N LYS A 125 -13.79 14.55 -14.34
CA LYS A 125 -13.47 14.58 -15.78
C LYS A 125 -11.98 14.83 -16.04
N LYS A 126 -11.37 15.79 -15.35
CA LYS A 126 -9.92 16.06 -15.44
C LYS A 126 -9.09 14.89 -14.92
N ALA A 127 -9.57 14.21 -13.88
CA ALA A 127 -8.92 13.01 -13.34
C ALA A 127 -9.14 11.75 -14.19
N GLY A 128 -9.99 11.81 -15.23
CA GLY A 128 -10.33 10.67 -16.08
C GLY A 128 -11.29 9.65 -15.46
N ILE A 129 -11.83 9.92 -14.27
CA ILE A 129 -12.58 8.95 -13.45
C ILE A 129 -14.08 8.98 -13.79
N ASP A 130 -14.73 7.81 -13.83
CA ASP A 130 -16.19 7.74 -13.96
C ASP A 130 -16.90 8.44 -12.77
N ARG A 131 -17.98 9.17 -13.09
CA ARG A 131 -18.83 9.87 -12.11
C ARG A 131 -19.31 8.93 -11.00
N ARG A 132 -19.60 7.65 -11.31
CA ARG A 132 -20.05 6.67 -10.31
C ARG A 132 -18.95 6.33 -9.32
N HIS A 133 -17.71 6.18 -9.80
CA HIS A 133 -16.57 5.92 -8.93
C HIS A 133 -16.28 7.14 -8.05
N PHE A 134 -16.30 8.34 -8.62
CA PHE A 134 -16.16 9.58 -7.84
C PHE A 134 -17.26 9.73 -6.78
N SER A 135 -18.51 9.36 -7.11
CA SER A 135 -19.60 9.37 -6.13
C SER A 135 -19.35 8.44 -4.95
N LYS A 136 -18.74 7.26 -5.16
CA LYS A 136 -18.37 6.36 -4.06
C LYS A 136 -17.33 7.01 -3.15
N ILE A 137 -16.30 7.63 -3.74
CA ILE A 137 -15.25 8.35 -3.00
C ILE A 137 -15.89 9.44 -2.13
N ARG A 138 -16.82 10.23 -2.69
CA ARG A 138 -17.46 11.34 -1.98
C ARG A 138 -18.43 10.89 -0.87
N CYS A 139 -19.22 9.85 -1.12
CA CYS A 139 -20.29 9.43 -0.20
C CYS A 139 -19.77 8.61 0.98
N ASP A 140 -18.67 7.89 0.81
CA ASP A 140 -18.09 7.07 1.86
C ASP A 140 -16.82 7.73 2.44
N LYS A 141 -16.92 8.16 3.70
CA LYS A 141 -15.84 8.82 4.44
C LYS A 141 -14.60 7.94 4.54
N TYR A 142 -14.77 6.62 4.58
CA TYR A 142 -13.69 5.64 4.75
C TYR A 142 -13.30 4.98 3.43
N TYR A 143 -13.83 5.46 2.29
CA TYR A 143 -13.46 4.93 0.99
C TYR A 143 -11.96 5.16 0.73
N GLN A 144 -11.26 4.08 0.40
CA GLN A 144 -9.86 4.12 0.02
C GLN A 144 -9.72 3.89 -1.48
N PRO A 145 -9.52 4.95 -2.29
CA PRO A 145 -9.25 4.77 -3.70
C PRO A 145 -7.90 4.10 -3.91
N LYS A 146 -7.70 3.47 -5.07
CA LYS A 146 -6.39 2.95 -5.47
C LYS A 146 -5.39 4.10 -5.63
N LYS A 147 -4.11 3.82 -5.38
CA LYS A 147 -3.00 4.80 -5.52
C LYS A 147 -3.07 5.61 -6.82
N ALA A 148 -3.23 4.95 -7.98
CA ALA A 148 -3.35 5.64 -9.27
C ALA A 148 -4.54 6.60 -9.37
N THR A 149 -5.69 6.23 -8.78
CA THR A 149 -6.89 7.08 -8.74
C THR A 149 -6.69 8.27 -7.79
N ALA A 150 -6.04 8.04 -6.64
CA ALA A 150 -5.71 9.11 -5.70
C ALA A 150 -4.76 10.13 -6.33
N ILE A 151 -3.70 9.68 -7.01
CA ILE A 151 -2.76 10.54 -7.73
C ILE A 151 -3.48 11.33 -8.82
N ALA A 152 -4.35 10.68 -9.62
CA ALA A 152 -5.12 11.36 -10.67
C ALA A 152 -6.00 12.50 -10.12
N LEU A 153 -6.60 12.32 -8.94
CA LEU A 153 -7.37 13.37 -8.27
C LEU A 153 -6.49 14.53 -7.80
N CYS A 154 -5.30 14.24 -7.26
CA CYS A 154 -4.32 15.26 -6.87
C CYS A 154 -3.86 16.09 -8.08
N MET A 155 -3.60 15.44 -9.21
CA MET A 155 -3.25 16.10 -10.47
C MET A 155 -4.40 16.97 -10.98
N ALA A 156 -5.64 16.48 -10.95
CA ALA A 156 -6.82 17.23 -11.38
C ALA A 156 -7.07 18.50 -10.56
N LEU A 157 -6.73 18.46 -9.26
CA LEU A 157 -6.78 19.58 -8.34
C LEU A 157 -5.54 20.50 -8.41
N LYS A 158 -4.53 20.12 -9.20
CA LYS A 158 -3.26 20.84 -9.35
C LYS A 158 -2.56 21.11 -8.01
N LEU A 159 -2.53 20.08 -7.16
CA LEU A 159 -1.89 20.17 -5.85
C LEU A 159 -0.37 20.22 -5.99
N ASN A 160 0.27 20.95 -5.09
CA ASN A 160 1.72 20.96 -4.98
C ASN A 160 2.24 19.62 -4.44
N ILE A 161 3.56 19.39 -4.53
CA ILE A 161 4.18 18.14 -4.06
C ILE A 161 3.92 17.88 -2.57
N VAL A 162 4.00 18.92 -1.72
CA VAL A 162 3.75 18.80 -0.27
C VAL A 162 2.31 18.39 0.01
N GLU A 163 1.36 19.05 -0.63
CA GLU A 163 -0.08 18.77 -0.49
C GLU A 163 -0.44 17.37 -1.02
N THR A 164 0.20 16.96 -2.12
CA THR A 164 0.02 15.63 -2.71
C THR A 164 0.52 14.53 -1.77
N LEU A 165 1.70 14.71 -1.18
CA LEU A 165 2.22 13.76 -0.18
C LEU A 165 1.34 13.70 1.07
N GLU A 166 0.83 14.85 1.51
CA GLU A 166 -0.07 14.93 2.68
C GLU A 166 -1.37 14.15 2.45
N ILE A 167 -2.05 14.37 1.32
CA ILE A 167 -3.31 13.67 1.02
C ILE A 167 -3.08 12.19 0.73
N LEU A 168 -2.01 11.83 0.01
CA LEU A 168 -1.66 10.42 -0.23
C LEU A 168 -1.33 9.70 1.08
N GLY A 169 -0.66 10.37 2.02
CA GLY A 169 -0.35 9.84 3.33
C GLY A 169 -1.59 9.45 4.13
N THR A 170 -2.69 10.21 4.02
CA THR A 170 -3.97 9.84 4.67
C THR A 170 -4.62 8.56 4.12
N ALA A 171 -4.29 8.19 2.88
CA ALA A 171 -4.70 6.93 2.26
C ALA A 171 -3.67 5.80 2.46
N GLY A 172 -2.55 6.07 3.16
CA GLY A 172 -1.46 5.11 3.33
C GLY A 172 -0.57 4.96 2.11
N TYR A 173 -0.56 5.93 1.20
CA TYR A 173 0.30 5.92 0.02
C TYR A 173 1.45 6.90 0.16
N SER A 174 2.55 6.59 -0.52
CA SER A 174 3.71 7.46 -0.71
C SER A 174 4.14 7.45 -2.17
N LEU A 175 4.86 8.51 -2.57
CA LEU A 175 5.61 8.55 -3.82
C LEU A 175 7.04 8.10 -3.49
N SER A 176 7.39 6.89 -3.89
CA SER A 176 8.70 6.30 -3.65
C SER A 176 9.70 6.73 -4.72
N SER A 177 10.94 7.04 -4.32
CA SER A 177 12.02 7.28 -5.29
C SER A 177 12.48 6.00 -6.00
N SER A 178 12.12 4.82 -5.48
CA SER A 178 12.49 3.54 -6.09
C SER A 178 11.55 3.11 -7.20
N ASP A 179 10.34 3.68 -7.24
CA ASP A 179 9.37 3.42 -8.29
C ASP A 179 9.50 4.46 -9.41
N THR A 180 9.76 3.97 -10.62
CA THR A 180 9.85 4.81 -11.81
C THR A 180 8.56 5.56 -12.09
N GLY A 181 7.39 4.97 -11.81
CA GLY A 181 6.10 5.63 -12.00
C GLY A 181 5.92 6.82 -11.05
N ASP A 182 6.24 6.63 -9.77
CA ASP A 182 6.20 7.69 -8.76
C ASP A 182 7.18 8.83 -9.06
N LEU A 183 8.39 8.53 -9.58
CA LEU A 183 9.35 9.55 -9.99
C LEU A 183 8.84 10.41 -11.16
N VAL A 184 8.18 9.79 -12.14
CA VAL A 184 7.54 10.52 -13.26
C VAL A 184 6.44 11.44 -12.71
N VAL A 185 5.58 10.93 -11.83
CA VAL A 185 4.52 11.73 -11.18
C VAL A 185 5.11 12.91 -10.41
N LYS A 186 6.16 12.67 -9.62
CA LYS A 186 6.85 13.70 -8.85
C LYS A 186 7.44 14.79 -9.75
N PHE A 187 8.13 14.40 -10.83
CA PHE A 187 8.65 15.33 -11.81
C PHE A 187 7.56 16.20 -12.45
N CYS A 188 6.44 15.58 -12.84
CA CYS A 188 5.32 16.30 -13.45
C CYS A 188 4.75 17.36 -12.49
N ILE A 189 4.56 17.02 -11.22
CA ILE A 189 4.07 17.97 -10.20
C ILE A 189 5.07 19.11 -9.99
N GLU A 190 6.37 18.81 -9.86
CA GLU A 190 7.41 19.82 -9.66
C GLU A 190 7.56 20.79 -10.85
N ARG A 191 7.29 20.31 -12.08
CA ARG A 191 7.28 21.13 -13.29
C ARG A 191 5.93 21.82 -13.57
N GLY A 192 4.91 21.57 -12.75
CA GLY A 192 3.56 22.12 -12.93
C GLY A 192 2.80 21.53 -14.12
N ILE A 193 3.19 20.33 -14.57
CA ILE A 193 2.54 19.59 -15.64
C ILE A 193 1.42 18.75 -15.02
N TYR A 194 0.19 19.28 -15.11
CA TYR A 194 -1.00 18.67 -14.50
C TYR A 194 -1.99 18.10 -15.52
N ASP A 195 -1.68 18.16 -16.83
CA ASP A 195 -2.54 17.56 -17.84
C ASP A 195 -2.40 16.03 -17.80
N LEU A 196 -3.52 15.34 -17.57
CA LEU A 196 -3.55 13.89 -17.41
C LEU A 196 -3.05 13.17 -18.68
N ILE A 197 -3.29 13.76 -19.85
CA ILE A 197 -2.86 13.19 -21.13
C ILE A 197 -1.33 13.23 -21.21
N GLU A 198 -0.70 14.38 -20.95
CA GLU A 198 0.76 14.53 -20.97
C GLU A 198 1.44 13.63 -19.92
N VAL A 199 0.88 13.53 -18.72
CA VAL A 199 1.39 12.65 -17.67
C VAL A 199 1.29 11.18 -18.08
N ASN A 200 0.17 10.78 -18.68
CA ASN A 200 0.00 9.41 -19.17
C ASN A 200 0.92 9.09 -20.36
N GLU A 201 1.20 10.04 -21.25
CA GLU A 201 2.22 9.87 -22.30
C GLU A 201 3.61 9.62 -21.69
N ALA A 202 3.98 10.35 -20.64
CA ALA A 202 5.24 10.15 -19.94
C ALA A 202 5.30 8.78 -19.23
N LEU A 203 4.21 8.37 -18.56
CA LEU A 203 4.13 7.06 -17.91
C LEU A 203 4.20 5.91 -18.92
N ASP A 204 3.52 6.04 -20.06
CA ASP A 204 3.52 5.03 -21.13
C ASP A 204 4.92 4.84 -21.74
N TYR A 205 5.67 5.93 -21.91
CA TYR A 205 7.07 5.88 -22.38
C TYR A 205 7.96 4.99 -21.49
N PHE A 206 7.74 5.01 -20.18
CA PHE A 206 8.46 4.16 -19.21
C PHE A 206 7.76 2.82 -18.92
N GLY A 207 6.72 2.47 -19.68
CA GLY A 207 5.96 1.23 -19.52
C GLY A 207 5.22 1.13 -18.17
N GLN A 208 4.91 2.28 -17.56
CA GLN A 208 4.27 2.36 -16.25
C GLN A 208 2.74 2.36 -16.37
N LYS A 209 2.07 2.10 -15.25
CA LYS A 209 0.62 2.08 -15.21
C LYS A 209 0.03 3.48 -15.36
N LEU A 210 -0.91 3.62 -16.28
CA LEU A 210 -1.64 4.86 -16.54
C LEU A 210 -2.53 5.29 -15.36
N LEU A 211 -2.71 6.60 -15.23
CA LEU A 211 -3.58 7.25 -14.27
C LEU A 211 -4.99 7.45 -14.85
N GLY A 212 -6.00 7.41 -13.98
CA GLY A 212 -7.36 7.82 -14.33
C GLY A 212 -8.18 6.87 -15.20
N VAL A 213 -7.66 5.72 -15.63
CA VAL A 213 -8.42 4.77 -16.49
C VAL A 213 -9.35 3.88 -15.65
N VAL A 214 -10.39 4.46 -15.02
CA VAL A 214 -11.38 3.72 -14.21
C VAL A 214 -12.81 4.23 -14.38
#